data_AF-A0A1Z5J8A0-F1
#
_entry.id   AF-A0A1Z5J8A0-F1
#
_cell.length_a   1.000
_cell.length_b   1.000
_cell.length_c   1.000
_cell.angle_alpha   90.00
_cell.angle_beta   90.00
_cell.angle_gamma   90.00
#
_symmetry.space_group_name_H-M   'P 1'
#
loop_
_entity.id
_entity.type
_entity.pdbx_description
1 polymer ?
#
loop_
_entity_poly.entity_id
_entity_poly.type
_entity_poly.pdbx_seq_one_letter_code
_entity_poly.pdbx_strand_id
1 'polypeptide(L)'
;MSSSPRDDNSEESNNNKLDPARLGFDARKNSPLDPTTAQPSVLARFTSPRIDDPYLPLSDVLIAQIVAPGLQVVWLSINHAPSPSWIKPFFGYAGPGSLLAPTLVHGAALATCFVVGALAAKAYELDAIVPRKNNETTWDYTNVVARVLQAGAFASGVLILGTQMDLYTHYGYVQLGDSPETDFRLQVAAVELSNDIVFEAVSLLGWRLYLAKQGER
;
A
#
# COMPACT_ATOMS: atom_id res chain seq x y z
N MET A 1 -74.01 -11.15 54.32
CA MET A 1 -74.03 -11.96 55.57
C MET A 1 -73.78 -13.41 55.20
N SER A 2 -72.92 -14.08 55.98
CA SER A 2 -72.58 -15.52 55.93
C SER A 2 -71.84 -16.05 54.71
N SER A 3 -70.85 -16.94 54.81
CA SER A 3 -69.82 -17.29 55.80
C SER A 3 -69.10 -18.49 55.19
N SER A 4 -67.78 -18.37 54.93
CA SER A 4 -66.68 -19.32 55.22
C SER A 4 -66.95 -20.84 55.38
N PRO A 5 -65.93 -21.72 55.33
CA PRO A 5 -64.69 -21.79 54.51
C PRO A 5 -64.30 -23.26 54.13
N ARG A 6 -63.06 -23.42 53.61
CA ARG A 6 -62.18 -24.62 53.57
C ARG A 6 -62.37 -25.59 52.41
N ASP A 7 -61.34 -26.29 51.94
CA ASP A 7 -59.87 -26.17 51.91
C ASP A 7 -59.41 -27.32 50.96
N ASP A 8 -58.18 -27.22 50.48
CA ASP A 8 -57.27 -28.31 50.12
C ASP A 8 -57.42 -29.13 48.82
N ASN A 9 -56.42 -28.88 47.96
CA ASN A 9 -55.44 -29.83 47.41
C ASN A 9 -55.91 -31.03 46.59
N SER A 10 -55.58 -31.00 45.30
CA SER A 10 -54.74 -32.00 44.61
C SER A 10 -54.61 -31.56 43.15
N GLU A 11 -53.39 -31.21 42.72
CA GLU A 11 -52.58 -32.06 41.85
C GLU A 11 -53.31 -32.46 40.56
N GLU A 12 -52.98 -31.84 39.43
CA GLU A 12 -52.35 -32.58 38.32
C GLU A 12 -52.10 -31.70 37.08
N SER A 13 -50.92 -31.94 36.51
CA SER A 13 -50.57 -31.70 35.11
C SER A 13 -50.38 -30.25 34.65
N ASN A 14 -49.28 -29.66 35.14
CA ASN A 14 -48.50 -28.67 34.40
C ASN A 14 -47.98 -29.29 33.08
N ASN A 15 -48.81 -29.34 32.05
CA ASN A 15 -48.35 -29.49 30.67
C ASN A 15 -47.87 -28.13 30.14
N ASN A 16 -46.80 -27.61 30.73
CA ASN A 16 -45.96 -26.64 30.06
C ASN A 16 -45.24 -27.38 28.93
N LYS A 17 -45.86 -27.32 27.75
CA LYS A 17 -45.23 -27.46 26.45
C LYS A 17 -43.85 -26.78 26.51
N LEU A 18 -42.79 -27.57 26.65
CA LEU A 18 -41.43 -27.05 26.57
C LEU A 18 -41.28 -26.40 25.20
N ASP A 19 -41.11 -25.10 25.22
CA ASP A 19 -40.77 -24.30 24.06
C ASP A 19 -39.35 -24.70 23.61
N PRO A 20 -39.14 -25.29 22.42
CA PRO A 20 -37.80 -25.68 21.95
C PRO A 20 -36.90 -24.47 21.62
N ALA A 21 -37.34 -23.25 21.90
CA ALA A 21 -36.67 -22.01 21.54
C ALA A 21 -35.77 -21.40 22.64
N ARG A 22 -35.58 -22.05 23.80
CA ARG A 22 -34.86 -21.44 24.94
C ARG A 22 -33.70 -22.22 25.59
N LEU A 23 -33.20 -23.28 24.95
CA LEU A 23 -31.96 -23.96 25.38
C LEU A 23 -31.09 -24.25 24.16
N GLY A 24 -30.02 -23.47 24.00
CA GLY A 24 -29.06 -23.64 22.91
C GLY A 24 -28.10 -22.47 22.70
N PHE A 25 -27.94 -21.59 23.68
CA PHE A 25 -26.69 -20.86 23.87
C PHE A 25 -25.66 -21.93 24.32
N ASP A 26 -24.51 -22.03 23.65
CA ASP A 26 -23.38 -22.95 23.93
C ASP A 26 -23.36 -24.34 23.26
N ALA A 27 -23.64 -24.44 21.96
CA ALA A 27 -23.26 -25.61 21.14
C ALA A 27 -22.58 -25.29 19.79
N ARG A 28 -21.97 -24.10 19.65
CA ARG A 28 -21.08 -23.74 18.51
C ARG A 28 -19.64 -23.42 18.95
N LYS A 29 -19.16 -24.06 20.00
CA LYS A 29 -17.71 -24.23 20.22
C LYS A 29 -17.40 -25.68 19.88
N ASN A 30 -16.46 -25.88 18.97
CA ASN A 30 -16.00 -27.18 18.43
C ASN A 30 -16.63 -27.58 17.09
N SER A 31 -16.77 -26.63 16.15
CA SER A 31 -16.47 -27.03 14.76
C SER A 31 -14.99 -27.45 14.74
N PRO A 32 -14.64 -28.62 14.18
CA PRO A 32 -13.25 -28.95 13.93
C PRO A 32 -12.65 -27.82 13.09
N LEU A 33 -11.53 -27.28 13.58
CA LEU A 33 -10.71 -26.31 12.85
C LEU A 33 -10.52 -26.81 11.43
N ASP A 34 -11.15 -26.14 10.47
CA ASP A 34 -10.89 -26.38 9.06
C ASP A 34 -9.40 -26.09 8.79
N PRO A 35 -8.59 -27.08 8.39
CA PRO A 35 -7.14 -26.93 8.24
C PRO A 35 -6.72 -25.99 7.10
N THR A 36 -7.67 -25.34 6.42
CA THR A 36 -7.47 -24.47 5.26
C THR A 36 -7.44 -22.96 5.56
N THR A 37 -7.29 -22.55 6.82
CA THR A 37 -6.98 -21.13 7.17
C THR A 37 -5.48 -20.90 7.36
N ALA A 38 -4.64 -21.58 6.58
CA ALA A 38 -3.24 -21.20 6.46
C ALA A 38 -3.20 -19.78 5.87
N GLN A 39 -2.75 -18.82 6.67
CA GLN A 39 -2.47 -17.46 6.18
C GLN A 39 -1.59 -17.59 4.94
N PRO A 40 -1.96 -17.00 3.80
CA PRO A 40 -1.17 -17.12 2.58
C PRO A 40 0.26 -16.68 2.89
N SER A 41 1.21 -17.53 2.54
CA SER A 41 2.62 -17.27 2.77
C SER A 41 3.02 -15.92 2.15
N VAL A 42 3.99 -15.22 2.76
CA VAL A 42 4.48 -13.94 2.20
C VAL A 42 4.93 -14.11 0.74
N LEU A 43 5.51 -15.27 0.42
CA LEU A 43 5.90 -15.66 -0.94
C LEU A 43 4.71 -15.70 -1.92
N ALA A 44 3.53 -16.14 -1.46
CA ALA A 44 2.34 -16.19 -2.31
C ALA A 44 1.94 -14.81 -2.86
N ARG A 45 2.30 -13.72 -2.18
CA ARG A 45 2.06 -12.34 -2.66
C ARG A 45 2.85 -12.00 -3.93
N PHE A 46 3.94 -12.71 -4.18
CA PHE A 46 4.80 -12.50 -5.34
C PHE A 46 4.62 -13.59 -6.40
N THR A 47 4.41 -14.84 -5.98
CA THR A 47 4.32 -15.99 -6.90
C THR A 47 2.90 -16.24 -7.41
N SER A 48 1.88 -15.75 -6.72
CA SER A 48 0.48 -15.88 -7.13
C SER A 48 -0.33 -14.65 -6.68
N PRO A 49 0.04 -13.44 -7.14
CA PRO A 49 -0.62 -12.21 -6.71
C PRO A 49 -2.08 -12.18 -7.17
N ARG A 50 -2.94 -11.69 -6.29
CA ARG A 50 -4.31 -11.35 -6.66
C ARG A 50 -4.33 -9.91 -7.18
N ILE A 51 -4.71 -9.76 -8.45
CA ILE A 51 -4.86 -8.47 -9.13
C ILE A 51 -6.30 -8.39 -9.57
N ASP A 52 -7.12 -7.63 -8.84
CA ASP A 52 -8.56 -7.53 -9.11
C ASP A 52 -8.85 -6.55 -10.27
N ASP A 53 -7.98 -5.56 -10.51
CA ASP A 53 -8.01 -4.67 -11.68
C ASP A 53 -6.68 -4.76 -12.45
N PRO A 54 -6.66 -5.31 -13.68
CA PRO A 54 -5.43 -5.44 -14.47
C PRO A 54 -4.89 -4.11 -15.00
N TYR A 55 -5.70 -3.05 -15.08
CA TYR A 55 -5.25 -1.73 -15.56
C TYR A 55 -4.55 -0.93 -14.47
N LEU A 56 -4.80 -1.26 -13.21
CA LEU A 56 -4.22 -0.56 -12.07
C LEU A 56 -2.70 -0.68 -12.00
N PRO A 57 -2.07 -1.88 -12.08
CA PRO A 57 -0.61 -1.99 -12.18
C PRO A 57 -0.02 -1.19 -13.35
N LEU A 58 -0.68 -1.21 -14.51
CA LEU A 58 -0.22 -0.45 -15.68
C LEU A 58 -0.27 1.05 -15.41
N SER A 59 -1.36 1.53 -14.81
CA SER A 59 -1.49 2.95 -14.46
C SER A 59 -0.46 3.40 -13.43
N ASP A 60 -0.19 2.58 -12.40
CA ASP A 60 0.84 2.89 -11.40
C ASP A 60 2.22 2.98 -12.02
N VAL A 61 2.56 2.04 -12.92
CA VAL A 61 3.83 2.07 -13.64
C VAL A 61 3.95 3.36 -14.44
N LEU A 62 2.91 3.80 -15.15
CA LEU A 62 2.94 5.04 -15.91
C LEU A 62 3.08 6.28 -15.01
N ILE A 63 2.38 6.30 -13.87
CA ILE A 63 2.48 7.41 -12.90
C ILE A 63 3.88 7.46 -12.27
N ALA A 64 4.40 6.33 -11.80
CA ALA A 64 5.73 6.25 -11.20
C ALA A 64 6.85 6.52 -12.22
N GLN A 65 6.68 6.05 -13.47
CA GLN A 65 7.72 6.17 -14.51
C GLN A 65 7.77 7.55 -15.16
N ILE A 66 6.63 8.22 -15.31
CA ILE A 66 6.54 9.47 -16.08
C ILE A 66 6.18 10.64 -15.18
N VAL A 67 5.09 10.52 -14.42
CA VAL A 67 4.51 11.66 -13.69
C VAL A 67 5.38 12.03 -12.49
N ALA A 68 5.80 11.06 -11.69
CA ALA A 68 6.62 11.31 -10.50
C ALA A 68 7.97 11.99 -10.84
N PRO A 69 8.84 11.44 -11.69
CA PRO A 69 10.12 12.08 -12.01
C PRO A 69 9.92 13.36 -12.83
N GLY A 70 8.87 13.45 -13.66
CA GLY A 70 8.51 14.68 -14.36
C GLY A 70 8.16 15.82 -13.39
N LEU A 71 7.34 15.54 -12.38
CA LEU A 71 6.96 16.50 -11.35
C LEU A 71 8.17 16.95 -10.53
N GLN A 72 9.08 16.03 -10.19
CA GLN A 72 10.34 16.33 -9.52
C GLN A 72 11.21 17.29 -10.34
N VAL A 73 11.40 17.03 -11.63
CA VAL A 73 12.20 17.91 -12.51
C VAL A 73 11.58 19.30 -12.61
N VAL A 74 10.26 19.39 -12.79
CA VAL A 74 9.54 20.67 -12.82
C VAL A 74 9.70 21.41 -11.50
N TRP A 75 9.50 20.73 -10.37
CA TRP A 75 9.63 21.33 -9.04
C TRP A 75 11.04 21.87 -8.79
N LEU A 76 12.08 21.08 -9.06
CA LEU A 76 13.46 21.50 -8.87
C LEU A 76 13.82 22.67 -9.79
N SER A 77 13.31 22.67 -11.02
CA SER A 77 13.51 23.77 -11.98
C SER A 77 12.88 25.08 -11.50
N ILE A 78 11.64 25.03 -10.99
CA ILE A 78 10.94 26.20 -10.44
C ILE A 78 11.66 26.76 -9.21
N ASN A 79 12.22 25.88 -8.36
CA ASN A 79 12.92 26.28 -7.14
C ASN A 79 14.40 26.64 -7.38
N HIS A 80 14.87 26.66 -8.63
CA HIS A 80 16.29 26.86 -8.97
C HIS A 80 17.24 25.93 -8.19
N ALA A 81 16.77 24.73 -7.87
CA ALA A 81 17.57 23.73 -7.17
C ALA A 81 18.55 23.05 -8.16
N PRO A 82 19.68 22.50 -7.66
CA PRO A 82 20.57 21.70 -8.50
C PRO A 82 19.82 20.56 -9.20
N SER A 83 20.16 20.35 -10.48
CA SER A 83 19.55 19.26 -11.25
C SER A 83 19.97 17.90 -10.69
N PRO A 84 19.07 16.90 -10.69
CA PRO A 84 19.40 15.56 -10.23
C PRO A 84 20.56 14.95 -11.02
N SER A 85 21.42 14.19 -10.35
CA SER A 85 22.58 13.55 -10.93
C SER A 85 22.22 12.54 -12.02
N TRP A 86 21.03 11.96 -11.95
CA TRP A 86 20.48 11.01 -12.93
C TRP A 86 19.98 11.67 -14.22
N ILE A 87 19.80 12.99 -14.28
CA ILE A 87 19.27 13.67 -15.49
C ILE A 87 20.33 13.94 -16.56
N LYS A 88 21.57 13.49 -16.36
CA LYS A 88 22.67 13.70 -17.30
C LYS A 88 22.38 13.02 -18.65
N PRO A 89 22.61 13.71 -19.78
CA PRO A 89 22.34 13.12 -21.08
C PRO A 89 23.18 11.87 -21.33
N PHE A 90 22.56 10.83 -21.87
CA PHE A 90 23.30 9.66 -22.35
C PHE A 90 24.25 10.06 -23.49
N PHE A 91 25.49 9.57 -23.41
CA PHE A 91 26.51 9.74 -24.45
C PHE A 91 26.85 11.20 -24.81
N GLY A 92 26.58 12.15 -23.92
CA GLY A 92 26.90 13.57 -24.13
C GLY A 92 26.02 14.29 -25.15
N TYR A 93 24.91 13.68 -25.61
CA TYR A 93 23.99 14.33 -26.55
C TYR A 93 23.09 15.34 -25.82
N ALA A 94 23.29 16.63 -26.05
CA ALA A 94 22.52 17.71 -25.42
C ALA A 94 21.36 18.27 -26.29
N GLY A 95 20.92 17.54 -27.32
CA GLY A 95 19.85 18.03 -28.20
C GLY A 95 18.45 17.98 -27.58
N PRO A 96 17.42 18.43 -28.31
CA PRO A 96 16.03 18.33 -27.88
C PRO A 96 15.66 16.90 -27.50
N GLY A 97 15.01 16.72 -26.35
CA GLY A 97 14.64 15.39 -25.83
C GLY A 97 15.78 14.64 -25.14
N SER A 98 16.97 15.23 -24.98
CA SER A 98 18.10 14.61 -24.25
C SER A 98 17.77 14.19 -22.82
N LEU A 99 16.79 14.83 -22.19
CA LEU A 99 16.32 14.50 -20.83
C LEU A 99 15.30 13.36 -20.80
N LEU A 100 14.69 13.00 -21.95
CA LEU A 100 13.62 12.00 -21.99
C LEU A 100 14.14 10.62 -21.58
N ALA A 101 15.23 10.19 -22.19
CA ALA A 101 15.83 8.89 -21.92
C ALA A 101 16.24 8.73 -20.44
N PRO A 102 17.03 9.64 -19.82
CA PRO A 102 17.40 9.50 -18.42
C PRO A 102 16.18 9.54 -17.48
N THR A 103 15.18 10.40 -17.75
CA THR A 103 13.92 10.42 -16.99
C THR A 103 13.16 9.09 -17.08
N LEU A 104 13.06 8.49 -18.28
CA LEU A 104 12.36 7.21 -18.46
C LEU A 104 13.08 6.04 -17.80
N VAL A 105 14.42 6.03 -17.83
CA VAL A 105 15.24 5.00 -17.19
C VAL A 105 15.13 5.09 -15.67
N HIS A 106 15.28 6.30 -15.11
CA HIS A 106 15.13 6.54 -13.67
C HIS A 106 13.70 6.20 -13.21
N GLY A 107 12.70 6.69 -13.93
CA GLY A 107 11.30 6.39 -13.66
C GLY A 107 10.97 4.90 -13.73
N ALA A 108 11.59 4.14 -14.63
CA ALA A 108 11.39 2.68 -14.68
C ALA A 108 11.93 1.98 -13.42
N ALA A 109 13.04 2.49 -12.85
CA ALA A 109 13.56 1.98 -11.59
C ALA A 109 12.59 2.27 -10.42
N LEU A 110 12.05 3.49 -10.34
CA LEU A 110 11.02 3.87 -9.35
C LEU A 110 9.78 2.99 -9.49
N ALA A 111 9.22 2.89 -10.71
CA ALA A 111 8.07 2.04 -11.00
C ALA A 111 8.30 0.58 -10.59
N THR A 112 9.50 0.03 -10.82
CA THR A 112 9.85 -1.32 -10.39
C THR A 112 9.84 -1.44 -8.87
N CYS A 113 10.44 -0.49 -8.15
CA CYS A 113 10.43 -0.46 -6.68
C CYS A 113 8.98 -0.42 -6.15
N PHE A 114 8.14 0.44 -6.74
CA PHE A 114 6.75 0.55 -6.34
C PHE A 114 5.95 -0.71 -6.64
N VAL A 115 6.09 -1.33 -7.82
CA VAL A 115 5.37 -2.58 -8.16
C VAL A 115 5.70 -3.69 -7.16
N VAL A 116 6.98 -3.85 -6.81
CA VAL A 116 7.38 -4.83 -5.79
C VAL A 116 6.75 -4.49 -4.43
N GLY A 117 6.73 -3.21 -4.04
CA GLY A 117 6.06 -2.75 -2.83
C GLY A 117 4.54 -2.97 -2.85
N ALA A 118 3.89 -2.72 -3.98
CA ALA A 118 2.46 -2.89 -4.18
C ALA A 118 2.06 -4.36 -4.06
N LEU A 119 2.85 -5.28 -4.64
CA LEU A 119 2.67 -6.72 -4.46
C LEU A 119 2.86 -7.11 -2.99
N ALA A 120 3.92 -6.63 -2.33
CA ALA A 120 4.18 -6.89 -0.92
C ALA A 120 3.01 -6.43 -0.02
N ALA A 121 2.41 -5.28 -0.34
CA ALA A 121 1.33 -4.66 0.41
C ALA A 121 -0.08 -5.14 0.02
N LYS A 122 -0.21 -5.98 -1.01
CA LYS A 122 -1.51 -6.39 -1.60
C LYS A 122 -2.30 -5.19 -2.15
N ALA A 123 -1.62 -4.20 -2.70
CA ALA A 123 -2.22 -2.95 -3.17
C ALA A 123 -2.99 -3.06 -4.51
N TYR A 124 -3.06 -4.26 -5.07
CA TYR A 124 -3.83 -4.61 -6.28
C TYR A 124 -5.08 -5.46 -5.97
N GLU A 125 -5.34 -5.75 -4.69
CA GLU A 125 -6.57 -6.38 -4.24
C GLU A 125 -7.69 -5.32 -4.12
N LEU A 126 -8.95 -5.73 -4.29
CA LEU A 126 -10.13 -4.86 -4.34
C LEU A 126 -10.28 -3.98 -3.10
N ASP A 127 -9.87 -4.48 -1.93
CA ASP A 127 -9.89 -3.77 -0.65
C ASP A 127 -8.92 -2.58 -0.60
N ALA A 128 -7.91 -2.57 -1.47
CA ALA A 128 -6.95 -1.49 -1.64
C ALA A 128 -7.35 -0.48 -2.72
N ILE A 129 -8.43 -0.73 -3.45
CA ILE A 129 -8.85 0.05 -4.63
C ILE A 129 -10.17 0.78 -4.34
N VAL A 130 -11.16 0.04 -3.83
CA VAL A 130 -12.52 0.54 -3.63
C VAL A 130 -12.66 0.99 -2.18
N PRO A 131 -13.02 2.27 -1.93
CA PRO A 131 -13.27 2.73 -0.58
C PRO A 131 -14.47 2.00 0.02
N ARG A 132 -14.40 1.67 1.31
CA ARG A 132 -15.52 0.99 1.99
C ARG A 132 -16.58 2.03 2.36
N LYS A 133 -17.85 1.67 2.26
CA LYS A 133 -18.94 2.51 2.77
C LYS A 133 -19.16 2.22 4.26
N ASN A 134 -18.89 3.17 5.15
CA ASN A 134 -19.01 2.97 6.61
C ASN A 134 -20.46 3.18 7.09
N ASN A 135 -21.19 4.13 6.51
CA ASN A 135 -22.61 4.43 6.73
C ASN A 135 -23.27 4.79 5.38
N GLU A 136 -24.59 4.98 5.32
CA GLU A 136 -25.28 5.34 4.07
C GLU A 136 -24.74 6.61 3.35
N THR A 137 -23.99 7.46 4.06
CA THR A 137 -23.54 8.78 3.60
C THR A 137 -22.03 9.01 3.50
N THR A 138 -21.16 8.12 4.00
CA THR A 138 -19.70 8.39 4.08
C THR A 138 -18.85 7.23 3.55
N TRP A 139 -17.89 7.58 2.67
CA TRP A 139 -16.86 6.69 2.13
C TRP A 139 -15.59 6.70 2.98
N ASP A 140 -15.01 5.52 3.18
CA ASP A 140 -13.81 5.27 3.97
C ASP A 140 -12.64 4.89 3.07
N TYR A 141 -11.67 5.80 3.02
CA TYR A 141 -10.44 5.68 2.24
C TYR A 141 -9.27 5.09 3.04
N THR A 142 -9.47 4.74 4.31
CA THR A 142 -8.40 4.34 5.22
C THR A 142 -7.59 3.17 4.67
N ASN A 143 -8.27 2.14 4.13
CA ASN A 143 -7.60 0.98 3.55
C ASN A 143 -6.82 1.33 2.28
N VAL A 144 -7.39 2.15 1.38
CA VAL A 144 -6.71 2.60 0.15
C VAL A 144 -5.41 3.32 0.53
N VAL A 145 -5.49 4.30 1.42
CA VAL A 145 -4.33 5.06 1.90
C VAL A 145 -3.32 4.14 2.60
N ALA A 146 -3.77 3.28 3.51
CA ALA A 146 -2.89 2.40 4.27
C ALA A 146 -2.12 1.43 3.35
N ARG A 147 -2.77 0.88 2.32
CA ARG A 147 -2.15 -0.04 1.36
C ARG A 147 -1.11 0.66 0.49
N VAL A 148 -1.41 1.88 0.04
CA VAL A 148 -0.46 2.70 -0.73
C VAL A 148 0.74 3.11 0.13
N LEU A 149 0.52 3.48 1.39
CA LEU A 149 1.61 3.81 2.31
C LEU A 149 2.48 2.59 2.64
N GLN A 150 1.88 1.41 2.85
CA GLN A 150 2.61 0.15 3.02
C GLN A 150 3.44 -0.19 1.78
N ALA A 151 2.86 -0.03 0.58
CA ALA A 151 3.57 -0.24 -0.67
C ALA A 151 4.75 0.72 -0.81
N GLY A 152 4.53 2.01 -0.56
CA GLY A 152 5.55 3.06 -0.60
C GLY A 152 6.67 2.85 0.43
N ALA A 153 6.34 2.42 1.64
CA ALA A 153 7.34 2.09 2.66
C ALA A 153 8.23 0.91 2.23
N PHE A 154 7.64 -0.15 1.65
CA PHE A 154 8.41 -1.27 1.12
C PHE A 154 9.26 -0.84 -0.08
N ALA A 155 8.68 -0.10 -1.02
CA ALA A 155 9.37 0.44 -2.19
C ALA A 155 10.56 1.33 -1.80
N SER A 156 10.40 2.16 -0.78
CA SER A 156 11.46 3.00 -0.23
C SER A 156 12.62 2.15 0.31
N GLY A 157 12.34 1.02 0.96
CA GLY A 157 13.36 0.07 1.39
C GLY A 157 14.12 -0.56 0.21
N VAL A 158 13.43 -0.93 -0.86
CA VAL A 158 14.06 -1.43 -2.10
C VAL A 158 14.92 -0.36 -2.75
N LEU A 159 14.43 0.88 -2.80
CA LEU A 159 15.15 2.02 -3.37
C LEU A 159 16.41 2.35 -2.55
N ILE A 160 16.30 2.39 -1.21
CA ILE A 160 17.46 2.53 -0.31
C ILE A 160 18.48 1.44 -0.59
N LEU A 161 18.05 0.18 -0.68
CA LEU A 161 18.95 -0.94 -0.96
C LEU A 161 19.64 -0.79 -2.32
N GLY A 162 18.89 -0.39 -3.36
CA GLY A 162 19.45 -0.12 -4.69
C GLY A 162 20.48 0.99 -4.67
N THR A 163 20.21 2.10 -3.98
CA THR A 163 21.17 3.21 -3.80
C THR A 163 22.41 2.76 -3.04
N GLN A 164 22.27 1.93 -2.01
CA GLN A 164 23.43 1.36 -1.29
C GLN A 164 24.27 0.45 -2.18
N MET A 165 23.63 -0.37 -3.03
CA MET A 165 24.34 -1.20 -4.01
C MET A 165 25.08 -0.34 -5.04
N ASP A 166 24.45 0.70 -5.59
CA ASP A 166 25.08 1.64 -6.53
C ASP A 166 26.33 2.28 -5.91
N LEU A 167 26.20 2.86 -4.72
CA LEU A 167 27.31 3.46 -3.98
C LEU A 167 28.41 2.44 -3.71
N TYR A 168 28.06 1.22 -3.29
CA TYR A 168 29.02 0.16 -3.04
C TYR A 168 29.80 -0.24 -4.29
N THR A 169 29.14 -0.34 -5.45
CA THR A 169 29.82 -0.70 -6.69
C THR A 169 30.83 0.34 -7.17
N HIS A 170 30.60 1.62 -6.84
CA HIS A 170 31.46 2.72 -7.30
C HIS A 170 32.57 3.08 -6.30
N TYR A 171 32.25 3.08 -5.01
CA TYR A 171 33.13 3.59 -3.95
C TYR A 171 33.55 2.52 -2.92
N GLY A 172 33.00 1.30 -3.00
CA GLY A 172 33.19 0.29 -1.97
C GLY A 172 32.37 0.58 -0.71
N TYR A 173 32.85 0.14 0.46
CA TYR A 173 32.18 0.47 1.71
C TYR A 173 32.30 1.96 2.00
N VAL A 174 31.17 2.68 1.95
CA VAL A 174 31.12 4.13 2.12
C VAL A 174 30.65 4.50 3.52
N GLN A 175 31.40 5.36 4.21
CA GLN A 175 31.02 5.92 5.50
C GLN A 175 31.21 7.44 5.51
N LEU A 176 30.34 8.12 6.27
CA LEU A 176 30.50 9.56 6.52
C LEU A 176 31.82 9.82 7.25
N GLY A 177 32.60 10.77 6.75
CA GLY A 177 33.90 11.18 7.28
C GLY A 177 35.11 10.51 6.61
N ASP A 178 34.91 9.59 5.67
CA ASP A 178 36.02 8.94 4.95
C ASP A 178 36.77 9.94 4.05
N SER A 179 36.03 10.78 3.31
CA SER A 179 36.58 11.87 2.50
C SER A 179 35.51 12.92 2.18
N PRO A 180 35.88 14.19 1.89
CA PRO A 180 34.93 15.21 1.46
C PRO A 180 34.15 14.84 0.19
N GLU A 181 34.75 14.06 -0.70
CA GLU A 181 34.10 13.58 -1.92
C GLU A 181 33.02 12.54 -1.62
N THR A 182 33.33 11.56 -0.76
CA THR A 182 32.39 10.54 -0.30
C THR A 182 31.21 11.19 0.43
N ASP A 183 31.49 12.13 1.33
CA ASP A 183 30.47 12.85 2.09
C ASP A 183 29.52 13.64 1.18
N PHE A 184 30.07 14.34 0.19
CA PHE A 184 29.28 15.06 -0.79
C PHE A 184 28.39 14.11 -1.61
N ARG A 185 28.92 12.96 -2.05
CA ARG A 185 28.13 11.98 -2.81
C ARG A 185 27.03 11.36 -1.96
N LEU A 186 27.30 11.03 -0.70
CA LEU A 186 26.30 10.53 0.25
C LEU A 186 25.19 11.55 0.47
N GLN A 187 25.53 12.83 0.61
CA GLN A 187 24.56 13.90 0.75
C GLN A 187 23.69 14.05 -0.52
N VAL A 188 24.30 14.04 -1.70
CA VAL A 188 23.56 14.10 -2.98
C VAL A 188 22.62 12.90 -3.10
N ALA A 189 23.10 11.69 -2.84
CA ALA A 189 22.28 10.48 -2.90
C ALA A 189 21.12 10.52 -1.89
N ALA A 190 21.34 11.03 -0.67
CA ALA A 190 20.30 11.17 0.33
C ALA A 190 19.21 12.18 -0.09
N VAL A 191 19.58 13.32 -0.67
CA VAL A 191 18.64 14.33 -1.17
C VAL A 191 17.85 13.79 -2.36
N GLU A 192 18.51 13.15 -3.31
CA GLU A 192 17.86 12.55 -4.49
C GLU A 192 16.87 11.46 -4.07
N LEU A 193 17.29 10.54 -3.19
CA LEU A 193 16.44 9.49 -2.63
C LEU A 193 15.22 10.08 -1.91
N SER A 194 15.40 11.14 -1.12
CA SER A 194 14.31 11.80 -0.39
C SER A 194 13.30 12.41 -1.36
N ASN A 195 13.77 13.07 -2.42
CA ASN A 195 12.91 13.63 -3.44
C ASN A 195 12.16 12.52 -4.18
N ASP A 196 12.84 11.46 -4.61
CA ASP A 196 12.23 10.33 -5.30
C ASP A 196 11.07 9.73 -4.48
N ILE A 197 11.30 9.46 -3.19
CA ILE A 197 10.27 8.96 -2.27
C ILE A 197 9.09 9.92 -2.16
N VAL A 198 9.35 11.22 -1.99
CA VAL A 198 8.29 12.23 -1.82
C VAL A 198 7.45 12.38 -3.09
N PHE A 199 8.09 12.54 -4.25
CA PHE A 199 7.38 12.75 -5.51
C PHE A 199 6.63 11.50 -5.97
N GLU A 200 7.20 10.32 -5.76
CA GLU A 200 6.53 9.05 -6.02
C GLU A 200 5.32 8.88 -5.08
N ALA A 201 5.48 9.10 -3.78
CA ALA A 201 4.39 9.00 -2.82
C ALA A 201 3.25 9.97 -3.12
N VAL A 202 3.55 11.24 -3.41
CA VAL A 202 2.53 12.25 -3.75
C VAL A 202 1.79 11.87 -5.03
N SER A 203 2.53 11.45 -6.07
CA SER A 203 1.95 11.14 -7.38
C SER A 203 1.05 9.90 -7.30
N LEU A 204 1.52 8.82 -6.68
CA LEU A 204 0.78 7.57 -6.57
C LEU A 204 -0.37 7.67 -5.58
N LEU A 205 -0.18 8.31 -4.42
CA LEU A 205 -1.29 8.53 -3.49
C LEU A 205 -2.38 9.40 -4.11
N GLY A 206 -1.99 10.48 -4.79
CA GLY A 206 -2.93 11.35 -5.52
C GLY A 206 -3.70 10.58 -6.59
N TRP A 207 -3.01 9.77 -7.39
CA TRP A 207 -3.61 8.91 -8.41
C TRP A 207 -4.58 7.88 -7.81
N ARG A 208 -4.18 7.18 -6.75
CA ARG A 208 -5.00 6.15 -6.10
C ARG A 208 -6.24 6.72 -5.43
N LEU A 209 -6.14 7.89 -4.79
CA LEU A 209 -7.30 8.60 -4.25
C LEU A 209 -8.25 9.08 -5.34
N TYR A 210 -7.72 9.54 -6.47
CA TYR A 210 -8.52 9.91 -7.63
C TYR A 210 -9.31 8.72 -8.18
N LEU A 211 -8.68 7.56 -8.36
CA LEU A 211 -9.35 6.33 -8.80
C LEU A 211 -10.40 5.85 -7.81
N ALA A 212 -10.07 5.81 -6.52
CA ALA A 212 -11.00 5.43 -5.47
C ALA A 212 -12.26 6.32 -5.47
N LYS A 213 -12.10 7.63 -5.70
CA LYS A 213 -13.20 8.57 -5.83
C LYS A 213 -14.06 8.34 -7.08
N GLN A 214 -13.47 7.89 -8.19
CA GLN A 214 -14.25 7.55 -9.38
C GLN A 214 -15.14 6.32 -9.15
N GLY A 215 -14.67 5.37 -8.34
CA GLY A 215 -15.44 4.18 -7.96
C GLY A 215 -16.66 4.46 -7.07
N GLU A 216 -16.85 5.69 -6.59
CA GLU A 216 -18.05 6.10 -5.85
C GLU A 216 -19.28 6.37 -6.75
N ARG A 217 -19.06 6.52 -8.07
CA ARG A 217 -20.09 6.91 -9.05
C ARG A 217 -20.80 5.71 -9.65
#